data_AF-A0A4Q3VHP0-F1
#
_entry.id   AF-A0A4Q3VHP0-F1
#
_cell.length_a   1.000
_cell.length_b   1.000
_cell.length_c   1.000
_cell.angle_alpha   90.00
_cell.angle_beta   90.00
_cell.angle_gamma   90.00
#
_symmetry.space_group_name_H-M   'P 1'
#
loop_
_entity.id
_entity.type
_entity.pdbx_description
1 polymer ?
#
loop_
_entity_poly.entity_id
_entity_poly.type
_entity_poly.pdbx_seq_one_letter_code
_entity_poly.pdbx_strand_id
1 'polypeptide(L)'
;MKDREGKASKRRWNSERYPKMITARVTAAEHLAIVERAESARLSASRYLVRCGLGKRLPPMREHKIPSDNERRDLEFLMTELRKVGVNLNQLARRRNLARIVGGMGPSRSKVDQAASMVEGLVRLIRKRM
;
A
#
# COMPACT_ATOMS: atom_id res chain seq x y z
N MET A 1 -37.46 8.30 25.58
CA MET A 1 -36.65 7.10 25.30
C MET A 1 -36.12 7.19 23.87
N LYS A 2 -34.90 7.71 23.71
CA LYS A 2 -34.15 7.68 22.44
C LYS A 2 -33.31 6.42 22.50
N ASP A 3 -33.60 5.43 21.68
CA ASP A 3 -32.72 4.27 21.56
C ASP A 3 -32.66 3.73 20.13
N ARG A 4 -31.44 3.86 19.59
CA ARG A 4 -30.77 2.99 18.62
C ARG A 4 -31.12 3.20 17.14
N GLU A 5 -30.51 4.26 16.61
CA GLU A 5 -30.14 4.38 15.21
C GLU A 5 -29.52 3.07 14.70
N GLY A 6 -30.16 2.51 13.67
CA GLY A 6 -29.80 1.27 13.03
C GLY A 6 -28.41 1.32 12.41
N LYS A 7 -27.52 0.44 12.88
CA LYS A 7 -26.33 0.01 12.15
C LYS A 7 -26.75 -0.83 10.94
N ALA A 8 -27.20 -0.16 9.88
CA ALA A 8 -27.54 -0.83 8.63
C ALA A 8 -26.27 -1.26 7.85
N SER A 9 -26.31 -2.49 7.35
CA SER A 9 -25.78 -2.89 6.04
C SER A 9 -24.25 -3.05 5.85
N LYS A 10 -23.60 -3.94 6.60
CA LYS A 10 -22.38 -4.64 6.10
C LYS A 10 -22.64 -6.10 5.69
N ARG A 11 -23.58 -6.78 6.34
CA ARG A 11 -23.87 -8.21 6.06
C ARG A 11 -24.57 -8.45 4.73
N ARG A 12 -25.45 -7.53 4.30
CA ARG A 12 -26.36 -7.72 3.15
C ARG A 12 -25.62 -7.83 1.81
N TRP A 13 -24.56 -7.04 1.63
CA TRP A 13 -23.77 -7.00 0.38
C TRP A 13 -23.07 -8.34 0.07
N ASN A 14 -22.57 -9.03 1.10
CA ASN A 14 -21.89 -10.32 0.90
C ASN A 14 -22.87 -11.45 0.62
N SER A 15 -24.08 -11.44 1.21
CA SER A 15 -25.10 -12.47 0.98
C SER A 15 -25.69 -12.42 -0.42
N GLU A 16 -25.82 -11.24 -1.04
CA GLU A 16 -26.32 -11.13 -2.42
C GLU A 16 -25.29 -11.66 -3.43
N ARG A 17 -24.00 -11.38 -3.21
CA ARG A 17 -22.92 -11.82 -4.10
C ARG A 17 -22.54 -13.31 -3.90
N TYR A 18 -22.68 -13.83 -2.68
CA TYR A 18 -22.37 -15.21 -2.33
C TYR A 18 -23.53 -15.83 -1.52
N PRO A 19 -24.60 -16.28 -2.20
CA PRO A 19 -25.86 -16.63 -1.55
C PRO A 19 -25.84 -17.98 -0.83
N LYS A 20 -24.84 -18.83 -1.10
CA LYS A 20 -24.72 -20.17 -0.51
C LYS A 20 -23.58 -20.20 0.51
N MET A 21 -23.86 -20.76 1.69
CA MET A 21 -22.87 -20.96 2.73
C MET A 21 -22.44 -22.43 2.77
N ILE A 22 -21.15 -22.64 3.00
CA ILE A 22 -20.56 -23.94 3.31
C ILE A 22 -19.98 -23.81 4.72
N THR A 23 -20.39 -24.68 5.63
CA THR A 23 -19.89 -24.74 7.00
C THR A 23 -19.09 -26.02 7.19
N ALA A 24 -17.92 -25.90 7.80
CA ALA A 24 -17.06 -27.02 8.14
C ALA A 24 -16.53 -26.82 9.56
N ARG A 25 -16.55 -27.87 10.37
CA ARG A 25 -15.88 -27.86 11.68
C ARG A 25 -14.41 -28.19 11.45
N VAL A 26 -13.54 -27.42 12.08
CA VAL A 26 -12.09 -27.57 12.04
C VAL A 26 -11.54 -27.43 13.44
N THR A 27 -10.41 -28.06 13.69
CA THR A 27 -9.61 -27.87 14.90
C THR A 27 -8.99 -26.46 14.92
N ALA A 28 -8.50 -26.03 16.08
CA ALA A 28 -7.82 -24.73 16.22
C ALA A 28 -6.56 -24.65 15.34
N ALA A 29 -5.80 -25.74 15.24
CA ALA A 29 -4.59 -25.81 14.41
C ALA A 29 -4.91 -25.70 12.92
N GLU A 30 -5.94 -26.41 12.44
CA GLU A 30 -6.40 -26.32 11.05
C GLU A 30 -6.90 -24.91 10.71
N HIS A 31 -7.66 -24.29 11.62
CA HIS A 31 -8.14 -22.93 11.43
C HIS A 31 -6.97 -21.95 11.26
N LEU A 32 -5.96 -22.02 12.14
CA LEU A 32 -4.77 -21.17 12.07
C LEU A 32 -4.03 -21.36 10.73
N ALA A 33 -3.76 -22.61 10.34
CA ALA A 33 -3.08 -22.92 9.09
C ALA A 33 -3.84 -22.42 7.85
N ILE A 34 -5.18 -22.48 7.85
CA ILE A 34 -6.02 -21.94 6.78
C ILE A 34 -5.88 -20.41 6.71
N VAL A 35 -5.92 -19.73 7.86
CA VAL A 35 -5.79 -18.27 7.91
C VAL A 35 -4.43 -17.81 7.40
N GLU A 36 -3.34 -18.41 7.86
CA GLU A 36 -1.99 -18.05 7.42
C GLU A 36 -1.78 -18.25 5.91
N ARG A 37 -2.27 -19.37 5.36
CA ARG A 37 -2.21 -19.63 3.91
C ARG A 37 -3.09 -18.66 3.12
N ALA A 38 -4.26 -18.32 3.65
CA ALA A 38 -5.15 -17.35 3.03
C ALA A 38 -4.53 -15.95 3.01
N GLU A 39 -3.91 -15.51 4.12
CA GLU A 39 -3.18 -14.24 4.21
C GLU A 39 -2.01 -14.17 3.24
N SER A 40 -1.21 -15.24 3.18
CA SER A 40 -0.10 -15.38 2.24
C SER A 40 -0.56 -15.28 0.79
N ALA A 41 -1.76 -15.80 0.48
CA ALA A 41 -2.41 -15.69 -0.83
C ALA A 41 -3.20 -14.37 -1.03
N ARG A 42 -3.21 -13.46 -0.05
CA ARG A 42 -4.02 -12.23 -0.03
C ARG A 42 -5.51 -12.44 -0.28
N LEU A 43 -6.05 -13.50 0.32
CA LEU A 43 -7.46 -13.86 0.26
C LEU A 43 -8.04 -13.94 1.67
N SER A 44 -9.36 -13.77 1.80
CA SER A 44 -10.03 -14.20 3.02
C SER A 44 -10.03 -15.73 3.11
N ALA A 45 -10.05 -16.28 4.33
CA ALA A 45 -10.10 -17.73 4.57
C ALA A 45 -11.17 -18.43 3.71
N SER A 46 -12.39 -17.88 3.65
CA SER A 46 -13.47 -18.45 2.83
C SER A 46 -13.16 -18.43 1.34
N ARG A 47 -12.59 -17.33 0.80
CA ARG A 47 -12.25 -17.27 -0.63
C ARG A 47 -11.05 -18.14 -0.99
N TYR A 48 -10.11 -18.29 -0.06
CA TYR A 48 -9.00 -19.24 -0.17
C TYR A 48 -9.52 -20.68 -0.27
N LEU A 49 -10.37 -21.10 0.68
CA LEU A 49 -10.97 -22.44 0.70
C LEU A 49 -11.79 -22.73 -0.57
N VAL A 50 -12.63 -21.78 -1.00
CA VAL A 50 -13.41 -21.93 -2.24
C VAL A 50 -12.51 -22.10 -3.46
N ARG A 51 -11.39 -21.37 -3.56
CA ARG A 51 -10.46 -21.55 -4.67
C ARG A 51 -9.77 -22.91 -4.63
N CYS A 52 -9.34 -23.36 -3.45
CA CYS A 52 -8.74 -24.67 -3.27
C CYS A 52 -9.71 -25.78 -3.67
N GLY A 53 -10.96 -25.74 -3.17
CA GLY A 53 -11.98 -26.74 -3.50
C GLY A 53 -12.39 -26.75 -4.97
N LEU A 54 -12.22 -25.63 -5.70
CA LEU A 54 -12.46 -25.55 -7.14
C LEU A 54 -11.22 -25.86 -7.99
N GLY A 55 -10.08 -26.26 -7.39
CA GLY A 55 -8.83 -26.50 -8.11
C GLY A 55 -8.27 -25.27 -8.83
N LYS A 56 -8.69 -24.06 -8.44
CA LYS A 56 -8.28 -22.82 -9.12
C LYS A 56 -6.86 -22.45 -8.71
N ARG A 57 -6.07 -21.98 -9.67
CA ARG A 57 -4.74 -21.43 -9.39
C ARG A 57 -4.82 -20.36 -8.30
N LEU A 58 -4.07 -20.56 -7.23
CA LEU A 58 -3.94 -19.59 -6.16
C LEU A 58 -3.06 -18.42 -6.62
N PRO A 59 -3.30 -17.20 -6.13
CA PRO A 59 -2.33 -16.12 -6.25
C PRO A 59 -0.96 -16.57 -5.70
N PRO A 60 0.15 -16.04 -6.23
CA PRO A 60 1.47 -16.34 -5.69
C PRO A 60 1.49 -16.00 -4.20
N MET A 61 1.95 -16.97 -3.40
CA MET A 61 2.13 -16.77 -1.97
C MET A 61 3.16 -15.67 -1.78
N ARG A 62 2.80 -14.65 -1.02
CA ARG A 62 3.71 -13.56 -0.68
C ARG A 62 4.24 -13.81 0.72
N GLU A 63 5.56 -13.83 0.84
CA GLU A 63 6.27 -13.99 2.11
C GLU A 63 6.09 -12.77 3.03
N HIS A 64 5.91 -11.59 2.42
CA HIS A 64 5.69 -10.37 3.18
C HIS A 64 4.25 -10.26 3.67
N LYS A 65 4.10 -10.06 4.98
CA LYS A 65 2.84 -9.75 5.62
C LYS A 65 2.17 -8.55 4.96
N ILE A 66 0.85 -8.53 4.99
CA ILE A 66 0.07 -7.36 4.59
C ILE A 66 0.42 -6.25 5.59
N PRO A 67 0.88 -5.06 5.14
CA PRO A 67 1.20 -3.98 6.05
C PRO A 67 -0.03 -3.59 6.86
N SER A 68 0.17 -3.42 8.17
CA SER A 68 -0.81 -2.87 9.10
C SER A 68 -1.23 -1.46 8.67
N ASP A 69 -2.36 -0.97 9.19
CA ASP A 69 -2.85 0.37 8.83
C ASP A 69 -1.85 1.48 9.17
N ASN A 70 -1.06 1.32 10.25
CA ASN A 70 0.00 2.26 10.61
C ASN A 70 1.16 2.20 9.60
N GLU A 71 1.63 1.00 9.25
CA GLU A 71 2.69 0.83 8.25
C GLU A 71 2.26 1.34 6.87
N ARG A 72 0.98 1.19 6.50
CA ARG A 72 0.43 1.77 5.27
C ARG A 72 0.50 3.29 5.28
N ARG A 73 0.12 3.93 6.40
CA ARG A 73 0.21 5.40 6.53
C ARG A 73 1.65 5.88 6.45
N ASP A 74 2.58 5.17 7.08
CA ASP A 74 4.01 5.49 6.99
C ASP A 74 4.52 5.35 5.55
N LEU A 75 4.13 4.29 4.85
CA LEU A 75 4.44 4.09 3.42
C LEU A 75 3.86 5.21 2.54
N GLU A 76 2.60 5.58 2.74
CA GLU A 76 1.93 6.67 2.01
C GLU A 76 2.62 8.02 2.25
N PHE A 77 3.02 8.30 3.49
CA PHE A 77 3.80 9.48 3.84
C PHE A 77 5.15 9.49 3.11
N LEU A 78 5.90 8.38 3.15
CA LEU A 78 7.18 8.25 2.46
C LEU A 78 7.03 8.42 0.94
N MET A 79 5.99 7.83 0.33
CA MET A 79 5.71 8.01 -1.10
C MET A 79 5.42 9.48 -1.44
N THR A 80 4.70 10.18 -0.58
CA THR A 80 4.39 11.61 -0.77
C THR A 80 5.64 12.47 -0.73
N GLU A 81 6.54 12.23 0.23
CA GLU A 81 7.81 12.95 0.32
C GLU A 81 8.72 12.66 -0.87
N LEU A 82 8.80 11.39 -1.30
CA LEU A 82 9.56 11.02 -2.49
C LEU A 82 9.02 11.73 -3.75
N ARG A 83 7.70 11.84 -3.87
CA ARG A 83 7.06 12.57 -4.98
C ARG A 83 7.46 14.05 -4.98
N LYS A 84 7.48 14.71 -3.82
CA LYS A 84 7.91 16.13 -3.71
C LYS A 84 9.35 16.31 -4.18
N VAL A 85 10.25 15.41 -3.78
CA VAL A 85 11.64 15.41 -4.25
C VAL A 85 11.71 15.28 -5.77
N GLY A 86 10.99 14.31 -6.36
CA GLY A 86 10.95 14.11 -7.80
C GLY A 86 10.42 15.35 -8.57
N VAL A 87 9.39 16.00 -8.03
CA VAL A 87 8.84 17.25 -8.60
C VAL A 87 9.90 18.36 -8.59
N ASN A 88 10.62 18.56 -7.47
CA ASN A 88 11.65 19.59 -7.36
C ASN A 88 12.80 19.34 -8.35
N LEU A 89 13.25 18.09 -8.48
CA LEU A 89 14.27 17.70 -9.46
C LEU A 89 13.82 17.98 -10.89
N ASN A 90 12.57 17.64 -11.22
CA ASN A 90 12.00 17.92 -12.55
C ASN A 90 11.92 19.42 -12.84
N GLN A 91 11.58 20.25 -11.85
CA GLN A 91 11.57 21.70 -12.01
C GLN A 91 12.98 22.26 -12.26
N LEU A 92 13.99 21.77 -11.54
CA LEU A 92 15.39 22.15 -11.76
C LEU A 92 15.88 21.76 -13.15
N ALA A 93 15.55 20.53 -13.59
CA ALA A 93 15.88 20.04 -14.92
C ALA A 93 15.22 20.91 -16.01
N ARG A 94 13.93 21.22 -15.88
CA ARG A 94 13.21 22.10 -16.81
C ARG A 94 13.83 23.50 -16.88
N ARG A 95 14.13 24.11 -15.73
CA ARG A 95 14.76 25.45 -15.67
C ARG A 95 16.14 25.45 -16.33
N ARG A 96 16.96 24.41 -16.10
CA ARG A 96 18.26 24.25 -16.76
C ARG A 96 18.11 24.10 -18.28
N ASN A 97 17.17 23.28 -18.73
CA ASN A 97 16.93 23.08 -20.16
C ASN A 97 16.43 24.36 -20.83
N LEU A 98 15.52 25.09 -20.19
CA LEU A 98 15.05 26.38 -20.67
C LEU A 98 16.20 27.39 -20.75
N ALA A 99 17.02 27.50 -19.71
CA ALA A 99 18.20 28.38 -19.69
C ALA A 99 19.18 28.07 -20.83
N ARG A 100 19.41 26.78 -21.13
CA ARG A 100 20.25 26.34 -22.26
C ARG A 100 19.67 26.76 -23.62
N ILE A 101 18.35 26.75 -23.78
CA ILE A 101 17.68 27.08 -25.05
C ILE A 101 17.61 28.60 -25.27
N VAL A 102 17.36 29.37 -24.21
CA VAL A 102 17.12 30.82 -24.29
C VAL A 102 18.39 31.64 -23.99
N GLY A 103 19.54 31.00 -23.76
CA GLY A 103 20.81 31.67 -23.45
C GLY A 103 20.88 32.32 -22.05
N GLY A 104 19.97 31.95 -21.15
CA GLY A 104 19.91 32.50 -19.79
C GLY A 104 20.83 31.79 -18.80
N MET A 105 21.11 32.41 -17.65
CA MET A 105 21.80 31.75 -16.54
C MET A 105 20.90 30.66 -15.93
N GLY A 106 21.43 29.44 -15.84
CA GLY A 106 20.76 28.30 -15.18
C GLY A 106 20.54 28.54 -13.68
N PRO A 107 19.86 27.61 -12.98
CA PRO A 107 19.69 27.71 -11.53
C PRO A 107 21.05 27.82 -10.83
N SER A 108 21.16 28.73 -9.85
CA SER A 108 22.41 28.95 -9.10
C SER A 108 22.87 27.68 -8.40
N ARG A 109 24.19 27.52 -8.26
CA ARG A 109 24.82 26.37 -7.58
C ARG A 109 24.24 26.14 -6.18
N SER A 110 24.02 27.23 -5.43
CA SER A 110 23.38 27.18 -4.11
C SER A 110 21.98 26.55 -4.10
N LYS A 111 21.15 26.77 -5.13
CA LYS A 111 19.81 26.16 -5.23
C LYS A 111 19.89 24.67 -5.57
N VAL A 112 20.90 24.27 -6.33
CA VAL A 112 21.17 22.86 -6.64
C VAL A 112 21.66 22.13 -5.40
N ASP A 113 22.59 22.74 -4.66
CA ASP A 113 23.15 22.19 -3.41
C ASP A 113 22.08 22.06 -2.32
N GLN A 114 21.19 23.05 -2.20
CA GLN A 114 20.06 22.99 -1.27
C GLN A 114 19.10 21.84 -1.61
N ALA A 115 18.77 21.66 -2.89
CA ALA A 115 17.94 20.55 -3.32
C ALA A 115 18.61 19.19 -3.04
N ALA A 116 19.91 19.05 -3.33
CA ALA A 116 20.68 17.85 -3.05
C ALA A 116 20.68 17.52 -1.54
N SER A 117 20.90 18.52 -0.68
CA SER A 117 20.87 18.34 0.77
C SER A 117 19.51 17.90 1.30
N MET A 118 18.40 18.39 0.72
CA MET A 118 17.05 17.93 1.08
C MET A 118 16.83 16.47 0.69
N VAL A 119 17.32 16.05 -0.49
CA VAL A 119 17.25 14.64 -0.93
C VAL A 119 18.06 13.75 -0.01
N GLU A 120 19.31 14.13 0.32
CA GLU A 120 20.12 13.36 1.27
C GLU A 120 19.47 13.23 2.65
N GLY A 121 18.86 14.30 3.15
CA GLY A 121 18.13 14.29 4.41
C GLY A 121 16.99 13.28 4.39
N LEU A 122 16.20 13.26 3.31
CA LEU A 122 15.10 12.32 3.13
C LEU A 122 15.61 10.87 3.05
N VAL A 123 16.66 10.60 2.28
CA VAL A 123 17.26 9.27 2.15
C VAL A 123 17.77 8.76 3.51
N ARG A 124 18.40 9.62 4.32
CA ARG A 124 18.82 9.25 5.69
C ARG A 124 17.63 8.92 6.59
N LEU A 125 16.54 9.67 6.47
CA LEU A 125 15.33 9.46 7.28
C LEU A 125 14.65 8.14 6.93
N ILE A 126 14.59 7.79 5.62
CA ILE A 126 14.14 6.47 5.15
C ILE A 126 15.01 5.36 5.72
N ARG A 127 16.35 5.49 5.62
CA ARG A 127 17.29 4.48 6.12
C ARG A 127 17.20 4.22 7.63
N LYS A 128 16.77 5.21 8.43
CA LYS A 128 16.60 5.06 9.88
C LYS A 128 15.27 4.44 10.28
N ARG A 129 14.28 4.41 9.39
CA ARG A 129 12.93 3.88 9.63
C ARG A 129 12.70 2.49 9.05
N MET A 130 13.62 2.01 8.21
CA MET A 130 13.73 0.62 7.77
C MET A 130 14.62 -0.16 8.74
#